data_AF-A0A1H5T115-F1
#
_entry.id   AF-A0A1H5T115-F1
#
_cell.length_a   1.000
_cell.length_b   1.000
_cell.length_c   1.000
_cell.angle_alpha   90.00
_cell.angle_beta   90.00
_cell.angle_gamma   90.00
#
_symmetry.space_group_name_H-M   'P 1'
#
loop_
_entity.id
_entity.type
_entity.pdbx_description
1 polymer ?
#
loop_
_entity_poly.entity_id
_entity_poly.type
_entity_poly.pdbx_seq_one_letter_code
_entity_poly.pdbx_strand_id
1 'polypeptide(L)'
;MKKLFLFTILLISFTTFGQKLEWIPFNWLGAEVSGKYFDKFAIIIPVTVDNLPHKFNLQLDLGAYNTIFYENSINPYLEKYSNLKNKIDTTFLSLKCLTKHILNLKMLN
;
A
#
# COMPACT_ATOMS: atom_id res chain seq x y z
N MET A 1 -50.18 -15.12 -10.32
CA MET A 1 -49.26 -15.06 -9.17
C MET A 1 -47.89 -15.69 -9.46
N LYS A 2 -47.80 -16.96 -9.91
CA LYS A 2 -46.51 -17.62 -10.23
C LYS A 2 -45.65 -16.88 -11.27
N LYS A 3 -46.25 -16.34 -12.33
CA LYS A 3 -45.55 -15.55 -13.37
C LYS A 3 -45.00 -14.22 -12.84
N LEU A 4 -45.69 -13.60 -11.87
CA LEU A 4 -45.24 -12.38 -11.21
C LEU A 4 -44.02 -12.70 -10.34
N PHE A 5 -44.07 -13.78 -9.57
CA PHE A 5 -42.95 -14.25 -8.73
C PHE A 5 -41.70 -14.60 -9.55
N LEU A 6 -41.87 -15.26 -10.70
CA LEU A 6 -40.76 -15.57 -11.62
C LEU A 6 -40.11 -14.31 -12.18
N PHE A 7 -40.93 -13.30 -12.50
CA PHE A 7 -40.45 -12.00 -12.99
C PHE A 7 -39.68 -11.23 -11.92
N THR A 8 -40.09 -11.31 -10.65
CA THR A 8 -39.35 -10.69 -9.53
C THR A 8 -37.98 -11.33 -9.33
N ILE A 9 -37.87 -12.66 -9.41
CA ILE A 9 -36.58 -13.37 -9.30
C ILE A 9 -35.65 -12.98 -10.45
N LEU A 10 -36.18 -12.86 -11.67
CA LEU A 10 -35.42 -12.45 -12.85
C LEU A 10 -34.87 -11.01 -12.69
N LEU A 11 -35.68 -10.08 -12.16
CA LEU A 11 -35.26 -8.69 -11.91
C LEU A 11 -34.15 -8.58 -10.84
N ILE A 12 -34.23 -9.36 -9.76
CA ILE A 12 -33.21 -9.34 -8.70
C ILE A 12 -31.86 -9.86 -9.22
N SER A 13 -31.88 -10.82 -10.15
CA SER A 13 -30.67 -11.42 -10.76
C SER A 13 -29.81 -10.43 -11.55
N PHE A 14 -30.41 -9.34 -12.09
CA PHE A 14 -29.66 -8.31 -12.81
C PHE A 14 -28.95 -7.31 -11.91
N THR A 15 -29.32 -7.24 -10.62
CA THR A 15 -28.78 -6.24 -9.68
C THR A 15 -27.57 -6.72 -8.89
N THR A 16 -27.18 -8.00 -9.00
CA THR A 16 -26.19 -8.62 -8.10
C THR A 16 -24.74 -8.63 -8.61
N PHE A 17 -24.43 -8.08 -9.79
CA PHE A 17 -23.06 -8.12 -10.32
C PHE A 17 -22.52 -6.74 -10.70
N GLY A 18 -21.91 -6.09 -9.72
CA GLY A 18 -21.15 -4.86 -9.89
C GLY A 18 -20.37 -4.53 -8.62
N GLN A 19 -19.55 -5.45 -8.11
CA GLN A 19 -18.59 -5.08 -7.06
C GLN A 19 -17.63 -4.06 -7.66
N LYS A 20 -17.77 -2.79 -7.26
CA LYS A 20 -16.80 -1.75 -7.60
C LYS A 20 -15.49 -2.12 -6.92
N LEU A 21 -14.54 -2.62 -7.71
CA LEU A 21 -13.17 -2.82 -7.25
C LEU A 21 -12.57 -1.44 -6.98
N GLU A 22 -12.28 -1.16 -5.72
CA GLU A 22 -11.47 -0.02 -5.35
C GLU A 22 -10.01 -0.36 -5.65
N TRP A 23 -9.52 0.15 -6.78
CA TRP A 23 -8.15 -0.05 -7.22
C TRP A 23 -7.21 0.90 -6.48
N ILE A 24 -6.07 0.37 -6.06
CA ILE A 24 -4.97 1.18 -5.52
C ILE A 24 -4.39 2.01 -6.69
N PRO A 25 -4.16 3.31 -6.51
CA PRO A 25 -3.55 4.12 -7.55
C PRO A 25 -2.06 3.76 -7.67
N PHE A 26 -1.65 3.37 -8.88
CA PHE A 26 -0.25 3.14 -9.23
C PHE A 26 0.30 4.40 -9.92
N ASN A 27 1.22 5.09 -9.25
CA ASN A 27 1.81 6.32 -9.76
C ASN A 27 3.24 6.05 -10.26
N TRP A 28 3.56 6.47 -11.47
CA TRP A 28 4.94 6.45 -11.96
C TRP A 28 5.70 7.63 -11.38
N LEU A 29 6.86 7.35 -10.79
CA LEU A 29 7.84 8.34 -10.38
C LEU A 29 8.98 8.34 -11.40
N GLY A 30 9.32 9.52 -11.91
CA GLY A 30 10.49 9.73 -12.74
C GLY A 30 11.73 10.06 -11.90
N ALA A 31 12.90 9.64 -12.36
CA ALA A 31 14.17 9.93 -11.69
C ALA A 31 15.33 10.02 -12.68
N GLU A 32 16.37 10.76 -12.30
CA GLU A 32 17.64 10.78 -13.01
C GLU A 32 18.59 9.73 -12.42
N VAL A 33 19.19 8.91 -13.27
CA VAL A 33 20.22 7.95 -12.90
C VAL A 33 21.41 8.16 -13.83
N SER A 34 22.55 8.52 -13.24
CA SER A 34 23.82 8.71 -13.96
C SER A 34 23.70 9.68 -15.16
N GLY A 35 23.02 10.82 -14.99
CA GLY A 35 22.88 11.83 -16.04
C GLY A 35 21.77 11.56 -17.06
N LYS A 36 21.01 10.48 -16.91
CA LYS A 36 19.87 10.14 -17.78
C LYS A 36 18.57 10.12 -17.00
N TYR A 37 17.58 10.86 -17.49
CA TYR A 37 16.25 10.88 -16.92
C TYR A 37 15.40 9.70 -17.43
N PHE A 38 14.62 9.11 -16.53
CA PHE A 38 13.66 8.05 -16.80
C PHE A 38 12.30 8.44 -16.25
N ASP A 39 11.30 8.61 -17.12
CA ASP A 39 9.93 9.01 -16.73
C ASP A 39 9.22 7.97 -15.84
N LYS A 40 9.61 6.71 -15.97
CA LYS A 40 9.00 5.54 -15.32
C LYS A 40 10.05 4.76 -14.55
N PHE A 41 10.69 5.42 -13.59
CA PHE A 41 11.75 4.83 -12.80
C PHE A 41 11.20 3.88 -11.71
N ALA A 42 10.14 4.29 -11.01
CA ALA A 42 9.53 3.50 -9.95
C ALA A 42 8.01 3.60 -9.95
N ILE A 43 7.34 2.52 -9.53
CA ILE A 43 5.90 2.54 -9.21
C ILE A 43 5.75 2.85 -7.72
N ILE A 44 5.02 3.91 -7.41
CA ILE A 44 4.73 4.34 -6.06
C ILE A 44 3.26 4.07 -5.74
N ILE A 45 3.03 3.45 -4.57
CA ILE A 45 1.71 3.19 -4.02
C ILE A 45 1.51 3.91 -2.68
N PRO A 46 0.32 4.48 -2.43
CA PRO A 46 0.00 5.08 -1.14
C PRO A 46 -0.36 3.99 -0.13
N VAL A 47 0.18 4.11 1.09
CA VAL A 47 -0.05 3.17 2.19
C VAL A 47 -0.25 3.89 3.52
N THR A 48 -0.91 3.24 4.46
CA THR A 48 -0.84 3.56 5.89
C THR A 48 -0.10 2.46 6.64
N VAL A 49 0.46 2.87 7.77
CA VAL A 49 1.30 2.03 8.62
C VAL A 49 0.66 1.97 10.00
N ASP A 50 0.19 0.79 10.40
CA ASP A 50 -0.60 0.58 11.62
C ASP A 50 -1.73 1.63 11.76
N ASN A 51 -1.86 2.24 12.94
CA ASN A 51 -2.82 3.29 13.27
C ASN A 51 -2.17 4.69 13.19
N LEU A 52 -1.07 4.85 12.45
CA LEU A 52 -0.48 6.17 12.27
C LEU A 52 -1.45 7.05 11.47
N PRO A 53 -1.62 8.33 11.84
CA PRO A 53 -2.50 9.24 11.12
C PRO A 53 -1.90 9.71 9.78
N HIS A 54 -0.72 9.21 9.42
CA HIS A 54 0.05 9.65 8.27
C HIS A 54 -0.11 8.68 7.10
N LYS A 55 -0.13 9.23 5.89
CA LYS A 55 -0.05 8.48 4.65
C LYS A 55 1.41 8.47 4.18
N PHE A 56 1.85 7.32 3.70
CA PHE A 56 3.20 7.11 3.18
C PHE A 56 3.11 6.70 1.72
N ASN A 57 4.19 6.98 0.99
CA ASN A 57 4.37 6.52 -0.37
C ASN A 57 5.52 5.53 -0.37
N LEU A 58 5.27 4.31 -0.84
CA LEU A 58 6.29 3.27 -0.95
C LEU A 58 6.45 2.84 -2.40
N GLN A 59 7.68 2.47 -2.77
CA GLN A 59 7.93 1.79 -4.03
C GLN A 59 7.32 0.38 -3.97
N LEU A 60 6.53 0.04 -4.98
CA LEU A 60 6.12 -1.33 -5.22
C LEU A 60 7.26 -2.06 -5.94
N ASP A 61 8.15 -2.66 -5.15
CA ASP A 61 9.24 -3.49 -5.65
C ASP A 61 8.83 -4.96 -5.63
N LEU A 62 8.54 -5.52 -6.82
CA LEU A 62 8.15 -6.92 -6.97
C LEU A 62 9.34 -7.89 -6.81
N GLY A 63 10.58 -7.38 -6.80
CA GLY A 63 11.80 -8.15 -6.55
C GLY A 63 12.22 -8.19 -5.08
N ALA A 64 11.59 -7.38 -4.22
CA ALA A 64 11.91 -7.33 -2.80
C ALA A 64 11.08 -8.36 -2.00
N TYR A 65 11.75 -9.11 -1.13
CA TYR A 65 11.09 -10.04 -0.19
C TYR A 65 10.66 -9.38 1.13
N ASN A 66 11.13 -8.14 1.39
CA ASN A 66 10.83 -7.35 2.58
C ASN A 66 10.32 -5.96 2.20
N THR A 67 9.56 -5.34 3.11
CA THR A 67 9.25 -3.91 3.04
C THR A 67 10.32 -3.12 3.78
N ILE A 68 10.88 -2.09 3.16
CA ILE A 68 11.98 -1.32 3.74
C ILE A 68 11.54 0.14 3.86
N PHE A 69 11.87 0.76 4.99
CA PHE A 69 11.73 2.20 5.17
C PHE A 69 13.12 2.82 5.23
N TYR A 70 13.35 3.85 4.41
CA TYR A 70 14.60 4.60 4.49
C TYR A 70 14.72 5.28 5.86
N GLU A 71 15.89 5.14 6.48
CA GLU A 71 16.13 5.59 7.85
C GLU A 71 15.78 7.07 8.04
N ASN A 72 16.31 7.95 7.18
CA ASN A 72 16.07 9.38 7.26
C ASN A 72 14.57 9.73 7.18
N SER A 73 13.82 8.98 6.35
CA SER A 73 12.39 9.22 6.16
C SER A 73 11.55 8.73 7.34
N ILE A 74 11.93 7.63 8.01
CA ILE A 74 11.14 7.05 9.09
C ILE A 74 11.50 7.61 10.47
N ASN A 75 12.71 8.14 10.66
CA ASN A 75 13.21 8.63 11.96
C ASN A 75 12.27 9.60 12.69
N PRO A 76 11.69 10.64 12.04
CA PRO A 76 10.78 11.55 12.72
C PRO A 76 9.54 10.86 13.32
N TYR A 77 9.11 9.75 12.70
CA TYR A 77 7.99 8.95 13.19
C TYR A 77 8.41 8.03 14.34
N LEU A 78 9.65 7.53 14.35
CA LEU A 78 10.16 6.70 15.44
C LEU A 78 10.35 7.47 16.73
N GLU A 79 10.76 8.73 16.63
CA GLU A 79 10.86 9.64 17.78
C GLU A 79 9.49 9.96 18.37
N LYS A 80 8.49 10.17 17.50
CA LYS A 80 7.13 10.55 17.90
C LYS A 80 6.27 9.38 18.36
N TYR A 81 6.46 8.19 17.79
CA TYR A 81 5.62 7.01 18.02
C TYR A 81 6.46 5.85 18.56
N SER A 82 6.66 5.80 19.87
CA SER A 82 7.46 4.75 20.54
C SER A 82 7.01 3.32 20.21
N ASN A 83 5.70 3.10 20.03
CA ASN A 83 5.15 1.81 19.61
C ASN A 83 5.64 1.38 18.23
N LEU A 84 5.87 2.32 17.31
CA LEU A 84 6.42 2.03 15.99
C LEU A 84 7.86 1.55 16.10
N LYS A 85 8.66 2.21 16.95
CA LYS A 85 10.08 1.87 17.18
C LYS A 85 10.26 0.41 17.62
N ASN A 86 9.37 -0.09 18.47
CA ASN A 86 9.43 -1.48 18.96
C ASN A 86 9.08 -2.54 17.90
N LYS A 87 8.54 -2.11 16.76
CA LYS A 87 8.11 -2.99 15.68
C LYS A 87 9.05 -2.96 14.46
N ILE A 88 10.02 -2.05 14.45
CA ILE A 88 11.02 -1.95 13.38
C ILE A 88 12.23 -2.82 13.72
N ASP A 89 12.63 -3.64 12.75
CA ASP A 89 13.90 -4.36 12.81
C ASP A 89 15.04 -3.43 12.36
N THR A 90 16.09 -3.32 13.17
CA THR A 90 17.26 -2.46 12.89
C THR A 90 18.52 -3.27 12.61
N THR A 91 18.40 -4.59 12.55
CA THR A 91 19.53 -5.53 12.44
C THR A 91 20.25 -5.41 11.08
N PHE A 92 19.58 -4.91 10.04
CA PHE A 92 20.21 -4.56 8.77
C PHE A 92 20.78 -3.12 8.81
N LEU A 93 22.09 -3.01 9.02
CA LEU A 93 22.80 -1.79 9.44
C LEU A 93 22.96 -0.67 8.38
N SER A 94 22.40 -0.79 7.17
CA SER A 94 22.44 0.30 6.16
C SER A 94 21.06 0.76 5.68
N LEU A 95 20.01 0.01 6.00
CA LEU A 95 18.63 0.29 5.66
C LEU A 95 17.76 -0.28 6.79
N LYS A 96 16.98 0.54 7.48
CA LYS A 96 16.02 0.06 8.49
C LYS A 96 14.98 -0.82 7.79
N CYS A 97 15.21 -2.12 7.87
CA CYS A 97 14.38 -3.14 7.23
C CYS A 97 13.16 -3.40 8.10
N LEU A 98 11.95 -3.32 7.55
CA LEU A 98 10.79 -3.83 8.26
C LEU A 98 10.54 -5.26 7.83
N THR A 99 10.72 -6.18 8.75
CA THR A 99 10.17 -7.52 8.61
C THR A 99 8.66 -7.42 8.79
N LYS A 100 7.91 -7.79 7.75
CA LYS A 100 6.44 -7.73 7.63
C LYS A 100 5.67 -8.34 8.82
N HIS A 101 6.33 -9.12 9.68
CA HIS A 101 5.67 -9.89 10.72
C HIS A 101 5.04 -9.07 11.86
N ILE A 102 5.35 -7.78 12.02
CA ILE A 102 4.92 -6.98 13.18
C ILE A 102 4.08 -5.74 12.79
N LEU A 103 4.16 -5.29 11.54
CA LEU A 103 3.57 -4.03 11.08
C LEU A 103 2.46 -4.24 10.05
N ASN A 104 1.30 -3.64 10.30
CA ASN A 104 0.17 -3.70 9.39
C ASN A 104 0.29 -2.59 8.35
N LEU A 105 0.55 -3.00 7.10
CA LEU A 105 0.50 -2.10 5.95
C LEU A 105 -0.87 -2.22 5.28
N LYS A 106 -1.53 -1.09 5.09
CA LYS A 106 -2.79 -1.02 4.34
C LYS A 106 -2.59 -0.12 3.13
N MET A 107 -2.80 -0.68 1.94
CA MET A 107 -2.79 0.09 0.69
C MET A 107 -4.05 0.95 0.64
N LEU A 108 -3.91 2.17 0.15
CA LEU A 108 -5.00 3.14 0.06
C LEU A 108 -5.55 3.16 -1.36
N ASN A 109 -6.88 3.19 -1.46
CA ASN A 109 -7.61 3.36 -2.72
C ASN A 109 -8.13 4.80 -2.85
#